data_AF-A0A563UK19-F1
#
_entry.id   AF-A0A563UK19-F1
#
_cell.length_a   1.000
_cell.length_b   1.000
_cell.length_c   1.000
_cell.angle_alpha   90.00
_cell.angle_beta   90.00
_cell.angle_gamma   90.00
#
_symmetry.space_group_name_H-M   'P 1'
#
loop_
_entity.id
_entity.type
_entity.pdbx_description
1 polymer ?
#
loop_
_entity_poly.entity_id
_entity_poly.type
_entity_poly.pdbx_seq_one_letter_code
_entity_poly.pdbx_strand_id
1 'polypeptide(L)'
;MDKLKKYELMEKIVHELEDLKNSQQAIIQKIAKIEVDNIDLGNKRLEKDLPDMHQRVADNLDNITSILDDFASEADEYSNKNNIAALKEQDAIENR
;
A
#
# COMPACT_ATOMS: atom_id res chain seq x y z
N MET A 1 12.03 17.53 13.01
CA MET A 1 12.44 16.11 13.16
C MET A 1 13.85 15.99 12.60
N ASP A 2 14.74 15.21 13.21
CA ASP A 2 16.06 14.94 12.63
C ASP A 2 15.92 14.08 11.35
N LYS A 3 17.00 14.01 10.57
CA LYS A 3 16.97 13.39 9.24
C LYS A 3 16.69 11.89 9.31
N LEU A 4 17.24 11.19 10.32
CA LEU A 4 17.04 9.76 10.53
C LEU A 4 15.59 9.46 10.88
N LYS A 5 15.03 10.13 11.89
CA LYS A 5 13.62 9.95 12.28
C LYS A 5 12.67 10.31 11.14
N LYS A 6 13.01 11.30 10.31
CA LYS A 6 12.18 11.63 9.14
C LYS A 6 12.18 10.50 8.13
N TYR A 7 13.34 9.95 7.83
CA TYR A 7 13.42 8.81 6.92
C TYR A 7 12.75 7.56 7.48
N GLU A 8 12.92 7.24 8.76
CA GLU A 8 12.23 6.12 9.41
C GLU A 8 10.70 6.24 9.33
N LEU A 9 10.17 7.46 9.50
CA LEU A 9 8.75 7.70 9.31
C LEU A 9 8.32 7.50 7.85
N MET A 10 9.15 7.90 6.88
CA MET A 10 8.88 7.67 5.45
C MET A 10 8.88 6.16 5.14
N GLU A 11 9.90 5.41 5.58
CA GLU A 11 9.95 3.94 5.42
C GLU A 11 8.73 3.26 6.04
N LYS A 12 8.31 3.71 7.23
CA LYS A 12 7.11 3.20 7.89
C LYS A 12 5.85 3.43 7.03
N ILE A 13 5.68 4.62 6.47
CA ILE A 13 4.51 4.94 5.64
C ILE A 13 4.52 4.11 4.34
N VAL A 14 5.69 3.88 3.73
CA VAL A 14 5.82 2.98 2.56
C VAL A 14 5.31 1.58 2.89
N HIS A 15 5.74 1.00 4.01
CA HIS A 15 5.25 -0.31 4.45
C HIS A 15 3.74 -0.33 4.72
N GLU A 16 3.20 0.73 5.35
CA GLU A 16 1.74 0.83 5.58
C GLU A 16 0.94 0.91 4.26
N LEU A 17 1.48 1.56 3.22
CA LEU A 17 0.89 1.60 1.89
C LEU A 17 0.97 0.26 1.16
N GLU A 18 2.08 -0.49 1.31
CA GLU A 18 2.20 -1.86 0.80
C GLU A 18 1.18 -2.80 1.46
N ASP A 19 1.04 -2.73 2.78
CA ASP A 19 0.05 -3.51 3.53
C ASP A 19 -1.39 -3.15 3.11
N LEU A 20 -1.65 -1.87 2.86
CA LEU A 20 -2.94 -1.41 2.36
C LEU A 20 -3.23 -1.96 0.96
N LYS A 21 -2.23 -1.93 0.05
CA LYS A 21 -2.31 -2.52 -1.30
C LYS A 21 -2.64 -4.01 -1.24
N ASN A 22 -1.91 -4.76 -0.41
CA ASN A 22 -2.13 -6.20 -0.21
C ASN A 22 -3.54 -6.49 0.33
N SER A 23 -4.02 -5.65 1.25
CA SER A 23 -5.38 -5.75 1.79
C SER A 23 -6.45 -5.52 0.72
N GLN A 24 -6.27 -4.54 -0.17
CA GLN A 24 -7.21 -4.30 -1.28
C GLN A 24 -7.22 -5.47 -2.27
N GLN A 25 -6.06 -6.04 -2.62
CA GLN A 25 -6.00 -7.24 -3.47
C GLN A 25 -6.80 -8.41 -2.88
N ALA A 26 -6.70 -8.63 -1.56
CA ALA A 26 -7.49 -9.66 -0.88
C ALA A 26 -9.00 -9.36 -0.92
N ILE A 27 -9.42 -8.09 -0.87
CA ILE A 27 -10.82 -7.70 -1.00
C ILE A 27 -11.32 -7.99 -2.43
N ILE A 28 -10.55 -7.65 -3.46
CA ILE A 28 -10.89 -7.95 -4.87
C ILE A 28 -11.16 -9.44 -5.05
N GLN A 29 -10.24 -10.29 -4.58
CA GLN A 29 -10.39 -11.74 -4.66
C GLN A 29 -11.66 -12.25 -3.94
N LYS A 30 -11.99 -11.66 -2.79
CA LYS A 30 -13.21 -12.01 -2.05
C LYS A 30 -14.47 -11.59 -2.80
N ILE A 31 -14.49 -10.40 -3.40
CA ILE A 31 -15.63 -9.94 -4.21
C ILE A 31 -15.81 -10.88 -5.41
N ALA A 32 -14.74 -11.18 -6.15
CA ALA A 32 -14.78 -12.09 -7.29
C ALA A 32 -15.32 -13.48 -6.90
N LYS A 33 -14.93 -14.00 -5.74
CA LYS A 33 -15.47 -15.27 -5.23
C LYS A 33 -16.97 -15.18 -4.95
N ILE A 34 -17.43 -14.10 -4.31
CA ILE A 34 -18.86 -13.90 -4.02
C ILE A 34 -19.65 -13.74 -5.33
N GLU A 35 -19.09 -13.08 -6.36
CA GLU A 35 -19.70 -12.99 -7.68
C GLU A 35 -19.91 -14.37 -8.30
N VAL A 36 -18.90 -15.24 -8.24
CA VAL A 36 -18.99 -16.63 -8.70
C VAL A 36 -20.04 -17.41 -7.91
N ASP A 37 -20.02 -17.34 -6.57
CA ASP A 37 -21.01 -18.01 -5.72
C ASP A 37 -22.45 -17.49 -6.02
N ASN A 38 -22.58 -16.22 -6.43
CA ASN A 38 -23.87 -15.63 -6.77
C ASN A 38 -24.43 -16.12 -8.12
N ILE A 39 -23.60 -16.67 -9.02
CA ILE A 39 -24.07 -17.30 -10.27
C ILE A 39 -25.00 -18.47 -9.94
N ASP A 40 -24.62 -19.29 -8.96
CA ASP A 40 -25.43 -20.43 -8.50
C ASP A 40 -26.65 -19.97 -7.68
N LEU A 41 -26.50 -18.91 -6.88
CA LEU A 41 -27.57 -18.38 -6.03
C LEU A 41 -28.65 -17.62 -6.82
N GLY A 42 -28.28 -16.93 -7.90
CA GLY A 42 -29.19 -16.11 -8.71
C GLY A 42 -29.76 -14.87 -7.99
N ASN A 43 -29.04 -14.31 -7.00
CA ASN A 43 -29.52 -13.12 -6.31
C ASN A 43 -29.32 -11.87 -7.17
N LYS A 44 -30.43 -11.27 -7.64
CA LYS A 44 -30.45 -10.10 -8.51
C LYS A 44 -29.79 -8.84 -7.92
N ARG A 45 -29.82 -8.69 -6.59
CA ARG A 45 -29.18 -7.54 -5.95
C ARG A 45 -27.67 -7.68 -5.99
N LEU A 46 -27.17 -8.87 -5.67
CA LEU A 46 -25.73 -9.16 -5.74
C LEU A 46 -25.22 -9.10 -7.19
N GLU A 47 -26.00 -9.60 -8.16
CA GLU A 47 -25.67 -9.53 -9.59
C GLU A 47 -25.52 -8.09 -10.09
N LYS A 48 -26.29 -7.16 -9.52
CA LYS A 48 -26.21 -5.74 -9.84
C LYS A 48 -25.10 -5.01 -9.05
N ASP A 49 -25.01 -5.25 -7.75
CA ASP A 49 -24.22 -4.41 -6.84
C ASP A 49 -22.74 -4.86 -6.75
N LEU A 50 -22.45 -6.17 -6.91
CA LEU A 50 -21.08 -6.69 -6.78
C LEU A 50 -20.12 -6.20 -7.88
N PRO A 51 -20.50 -6.13 -9.17
CA PRO A 51 -19.61 -5.61 -10.22
C PRO A 51 -19.19 -4.16 -9.96
N ASP A 52 -20.13 -3.32 -9.53
CA ASP A 52 -19.85 -1.93 -9.16
C ASP A 52 -18.93 -1.83 -7.93
N MET A 53 -19.05 -2.76 -6.98
CA MET A 53 -18.14 -2.84 -5.84
C MET A 53 -16.75 -3.31 -6.26
N HIS A 54 -16.68 -4.34 -7.12
CA HIS A 54 -15.43 -4.87 -7.65
C HIS A 54 -14.64 -3.77 -8.36
N GLN A 55 -15.28 -3.04 -9.28
CA GLN A 55 -14.64 -1.94 -10.01
C GLN A 55 -14.10 -0.86 -9.06
N ARG A 56 -14.90 -0.43 -8.07
CA ARG A 56 -14.46 0.59 -7.11
C ARG A 56 -13.25 0.15 -6.27
N VAL A 57 -13.18 -1.12 -5.90
CA VAL A 57 -12.02 -1.66 -5.15
C VAL A 57 -10.81 -1.79 -6.07
N ALA A 58 -10.99 -2.18 -7.33
CA ALA A 58 -9.92 -2.20 -8.33
C ALA A 58 -9.36 -0.79 -8.60
N ASP A 59 -10.21 0.20 -8.83
CA ASP A 59 -9.81 1.60 -9.02
C ASP A 59 -9.03 2.12 -7.79
N ASN A 60 -9.46 1.74 -6.59
CA ASN A 60 -8.77 2.12 -5.36
C ASN A 60 -7.40 1.44 -5.23
N LEU A 61 -7.27 0.17 -5.63
CA LEU A 61 -5.99 -0.53 -5.67
C LEU A 61 -5.00 0.17 -6.60
N ASP A 62 -5.45 0.62 -7.76
CA ASP A 62 -4.62 1.38 -8.71
C ASP A 62 -4.15 2.70 -8.11
N ASN A 63 -5.06 3.45 -7.47
CA ASN A 63 -4.72 4.69 -6.77
C ASN A 63 -3.70 4.48 -5.65
N ILE A 64 -3.88 3.45 -4.81
CA ILE A 64 -2.94 3.11 -3.73
C ILE A 64 -1.58 2.73 -4.31
N THR A 65 -1.56 1.97 -5.41
CA THR A 65 -0.31 1.60 -6.08
C THR A 65 0.43 2.82 -6.61
N SER A 66 -0.27 3.76 -7.26
CA SER A 66 0.35 5.01 -7.72
C SER A 66 0.92 5.83 -6.55
N ILE A 67 0.19 5.98 -5.44
CA ILE A 67 0.65 6.72 -4.26
C ILE A 67 1.88 6.04 -3.64
N LEU A 68 1.86 4.70 -3.54
CA LEU A 68 2.98 3.92 -3.04
C LEU A 68 4.24 4.15 -3.89
N ASP A 69 4.12 4.01 -5.21
CA ASP A 69 5.25 4.16 -6.12
C ASP A 69 5.87 5.57 -6.05
N ASP A 70 5.01 6.61 -6.06
CA ASP A 70 5.44 8.00 -5.94
C ASP A 70 6.15 8.27 -4.60
N PHE A 71 5.57 7.80 -3.49
CA PHE A 71 6.09 8.08 -2.15
C PHE A 71 7.33 7.25 -1.81
N ALA A 72 7.43 6.01 -2.30
CA ALA A 72 8.64 5.20 -2.21
C ALA A 72 9.80 5.89 -2.94
N SER A 73 9.55 6.44 -4.14
CA SER A 73 10.57 7.23 -4.85
C SER A 73 10.99 8.47 -4.06
N GLU A 74 10.04 9.19 -3.43
CA GLU A 74 10.37 10.33 -2.57
C GLU A 74 11.25 9.92 -1.37
N ALA A 75 10.96 8.77 -0.74
CA ALA A 75 11.74 8.22 0.36
C ALA A 75 13.17 7.87 -0.07
N ASP A 76 13.33 7.23 -1.23
CA ASP A 76 14.64 6.89 -1.80
C ASP A 76 15.46 8.14 -2.14
N GLU A 77 14.84 9.13 -2.79
CA GLU A 77 15.49 10.40 -3.09
C GLU A 77 15.92 11.13 -1.79
N TYR A 78 15.06 11.11 -0.78
CA TYR A 78 15.38 11.68 0.53
C TYR A 78 16.55 10.96 1.19
N SER A 79 16.59 9.62 1.10
CA SER A 79 17.67 8.78 1.62
C SER A 79 19.02 9.15 1.01
N ASN A 80 19.07 9.19 -0.32
CA ASN A 80 20.24 9.51 -1.12
C ASN A 80 20.74 10.94 -0.86
N LYS A 81 19.82 11.91 -0.89
CA LYS A 81 20.15 13.33 -0.69
C LYS A 81 20.72 13.62 0.70
N ASN A 82 20.34 12.83 1.70
CA ASN A 82 20.72 13.06 3.09
C ASN A 82 21.81 12.11 3.61
N ASN A 83 22.36 11.24 2.76
CA ASN A 83 23.32 10.21 3.14
C ASN A 83 22.84 9.39 4.34
N ILE A 84 21.57 8.97 4.34
CA ILE A 84 20.94 8.30 5.48
C ILE A 84 21.72 7.04 5.88
N ALA A 85 22.27 6.29 4.93
CA ALA A 85 23.09 5.11 5.22
C ALA A 85 24.28 5.44 6.14
N ALA A 86 25.03 6.51 5.84
CA ALA A 86 26.16 6.94 6.65
C ALA A 86 25.72 7.43 8.04
N LEU A 87 24.57 8.11 8.11
CA LEU A 87 24.00 8.55 9.38
C LEU A 87 23.55 7.37 10.26
N LYS A 88 22.93 6.34 9.66
CA LYS A 88 22.53 5.10 10.38
C LYS A 88 23.77 4.36 10.90
N GLU A 89 24.85 4.28 10.12
CA GLU A 89 26.10 3.65 10.53
C GLU A 89 26.76 4.40 11.69
N GLN A 90 26.83 5.72 11.62
CA GLN A 90 27.38 6.56 12.69
C GLN A 90 26.58 6.39 13.99
N ASP A 91 25.26 6.46 13.93
CA ASP A 91 24.39 6.31 15.11
C ASP A 91 24.54 4.93 15.77
N ALA A 92 24.70 3.87 14.97
CA ALA A 92 24.94 2.51 15.47
C ALA A 92 26.31 2.32 16.15
N ILE A 93 27.30 3.15 15.80
CA ILE A 93 28.62 3.17 16.46
C ILE A 93 28.57 3.99 17.76
N GLU A 94 27.88 5.13 17.74
CA GLU A 94 27.79 6.06 18.89
C GLU A 94 26.89 5.53 20.02
N ASN A 95 25.85 4.74 19.71
CA ASN A 95 24.90 4.18 20.68
C ASN A 95 25.22 2.72 21.08
N ARG A 96 26.44 2.25 20.81
CA ARG A 96 26.92 0.89 21.14
C ARG A 96 27.64 0.83 22.48
#